data_AF-A0A1I0HB36-F1
#
_entry.id   AF-A0A1I0HB36-F1
#
_cell.length_a   1.000
_cell.length_b   1.000
_cell.length_c   1.000
_cell.angle_alpha   90.00
_cell.angle_beta   90.00
_cell.angle_gamma   90.00
#
_symmetry.space_group_name_H-M   'P 1'
#
loop_
_entity.id
_entity.type
_entity.pdbx_description
1 polymer ?
#
loop_
_entity_poly.entity_id
_entity_poly.type
_entity_poly.pdbx_seq_one_letter_code
_entity_poly.pdbx_strand_id
1 'polypeptide(L)'
;MESARGLGISERPAHEALVSQSDFVAVQGIRAPSGRSGRTYRLAGLLRCGSCRRRQESCWSGNRAAYRRRHGHTSASHADPQRPKNLYVREDHLVARLPALYLLLTGELVGRAPGVEEIIGYLRDWHIDLVYDRVRGALWAG
;
A
#
# COMPACT_ATOMS: atom_id res chain seq x y z
N MET A 1 18.81 -25.80 -25.66
CA MET A 1 18.74 -24.48 -26.34
C MET A 1 17.27 -24.12 -26.45
N GLU A 2 16.74 -23.39 -25.47
CA GLU A 2 15.31 -23.10 -25.36
C GLU A 2 15.01 -21.72 -25.98
N SER A 3 14.23 -21.70 -27.06
CA SER A 3 13.90 -20.50 -27.81
C SER A 3 12.77 -19.74 -27.13
N ALA A 4 13.07 -18.55 -26.60
CA ALA A 4 12.08 -17.64 -26.05
C ALA A 4 11.07 -17.21 -27.13
N ARG A 5 9.79 -17.50 -26.92
CA ARG A 5 8.69 -16.98 -27.75
C ARG A 5 8.48 -15.50 -27.41
N GLY A 6 8.98 -14.61 -28.25
CA GLY A 6 8.68 -13.17 -28.18
C GLY A 6 7.23 -12.89 -28.57
N LEU A 7 6.55 -12.06 -27.78
CA LEU A 7 5.23 -11.52 -28.12
C LEU A 7 5.38 -10.58 -29.33
N GLY A 8 4.66 -10.86 -30.42
CA GLY A 8 4.64 -10.01 -31.61
C GLY A 8 3.73 -8.80 -31.41
N ILE A 9 4.26 -7.60 -31.59
CA ILE A 9 3.47 -6.36 -31.65
C ILE A 9 2.95 -6.22 -33.09
N SER A 10 1.63 -6.09 -33.26
CA SER A 10 1.03 -5.85 -34.57
C SER A 10 1.41 -4.45 -35.08
N GLU A 11 1.94 -4.37 -36.30
CA GLU A 11 2.26 -3.09 -36.95
C GLU A 11 1.02 -2.31 -37.39
N ARG A 12 -0.14 -2.99 -37.49
CA ARG A 12 -1.39 -2.37 -37.92
C ARG A 12 -2.34 -2.19 -36.73
N PRO A 13 -2.60 -0.95 -36.29
CA PRO A 13 -3.62 -0.68 -35.27
C PRO A 13 -5.02 -0.94 -35.84
N ALA A 14 -5.86 -1.64 -35.08
CA ALA A 14 -7.22 -2.00 -35.51
C ALA A 14 -8.22 -0.82 -35.53
N HIS A 15 -7.87 0.28 -34.86
CA HIS A 15 -8.66 1.51 -34.78
C HIS A 15 -7.74 2.71 -34.60
N GLU A 16 -8.27 3.89 -34.89
CA GLU A 16 -7.62 5.15 -34.57
C GLU A 16 -7.39 5.27 -33.06
N ALA A 17 -6.21 5.74 -32.67
CA ALA A 17 -5.84 5.85 -31.27
C ALA A 17 -6.64 6.98 -30.60
N LEU A 18 -7.19 6.70 -29.41
CA LEU A 18 -7.92 7.70 -28.62
C LEU A 18 -7.02 8.83 -28.09
N VAL A 19 -5.72 8.57 -27.97
CA VAL A 19 -4.69 9.51 -27.51
C VAL A 19 -3.43 9.31 -28.34
N SER A 20 -2.61 10.36 -28.45
CA SER A 20 -1.32 10.24 -29.13
C SER A 20 -0.38 9.30 -28.35
N GLN A 21 0.55 8.66 -29.06
CA GLN A 21 1.56 7.81 -28.42
C GLN A 21 2.45 8.62 -27.46
N SER A 22 2.80 9.86 -27.83
CA SER A 22 3.58 10.76 -26.98
C SER A 22 2.86 11.09 -25.68
N ASP A 23 1.57 11.39 -25.72
CA ASP A 23 0.80 11.69 -24.51
C ASP A 23 0.65 10.44 -23.64
N PHE A 24 0.38 9.28 -24.27
CA PHE A 24 0.31 8.01 -23.56
C PHE A 24 1.60 7.69 -22.79
N VAL A 25 2.76 7.87 -23.44
CA VAL A 25 4.08 7.67 -22.82
C VAL A 25 4.35 8.71 -21.74
N ALA A 26 4.02 9.98 -21.98
CA ALA A 26 4.24 11.07 -21.03
C ALA A 26 3.48 10.84 -19.71
N VAL A 27 2.28 10.26 -19.76
CA VAL A 27 1.48 10.01 -18.55
C VAL A 27 1.83 8.70 -17.83
N GLN A 28 2.54 7.75 -18.44
CA GLN A 28 2.89 6.47 -17.78
C GLN A 28 3.70 6.68 -16.48
N GLY A 29 4.49 7.75 -16.40
CA GLY A 29 5.27 8.09 -15.21
C GLY A 29 4.48 8.82 -14.11
N ILE A 30 3.27 9.29 -14.40
CA ILE A 30 2.50 10.13 -13.48
C ILE A 30 1.72 9.26 -12.50
N ARG A 31 2.11 9.28 -11.23
CA ARG A 31 1.32 8.69 -10.14
C ARG A 31 0.27 9.69 -9.67
N ALA A 32 -0.95 9.58 -10.18
CA ALA A 32 -2.07 10.35 -9.65
C ALA A 32 -2.41 9.86 -8.23
N PRO A 33 -2.65 10.76 -7.26
CA PRO A 33 -3.15 10.36 -5.95
C PRO A 33 -4.54 9.74 -6.11
N SER A 34 -4.66 8.44 -5.81
CA SER A 34 -5.93 7.73 -5.84
C SER A 34 -6.72 8.01 -4.56
N GLY A 35 -7.83 8.75 -4.66
CA GLY A 35 -8.73 9.01 -3.52
C GLY A 35 -9.96 9.82 -3.92
N ARG A 36 -11.07 9.66 -3.19
CA ARG A 36 -12.18 10.62 -3.27
C ARG A 36 -11.72 11.94 -2.66
N SER A 37 -12.11 13.08 -3.23
CA SER A 37 -11.80 14.41 -2.70
C SER A 37 -12.05 14.48 -1.18
N GLY A 38 -11.04 14.92 -0.42
CA GLY A 38 -11.10 15.02 1.04
C GLY A 38 -10.77 13.73 1.82
N ARG A 39 -10.43 12.61 1.16
CA ARG A 39 -10.00 11.37 1.82
C ARG A 39 -8.55 11.05 1.48
N THR A 40 -7.66 11.29 2.44
CA THR A 40 -6.23 10.99 2.31
C THR A 40 -5.89 9.72 3.09
N TYR A 41 -5.09 8.84 2.48
CA TYR A 41 -4.58 7.60 3.07
C TYR A 41 -3.06 7.65 3.05
N ARG A 42 -2.45 8.14 4.13
CA ARG A 42 -1.00 8.46 4.16
C ARG A 42 -0.14 7.20 4.03
N LEU A 43 -0.60 6.06 4.55
CA LEU A 43 0.08 4.76 4.49
C LEU A 43 -0.37 3.87 3.33
N ALA A 44 -1.12 4.41 2.35
CA ALA A 44 -1.51 3.66 1.16
C ALA A 44 -0.28 3.11 0.43
N GLY A 45 -0.33 1.82 0.09
CA GLY A 45 0.76 1.12 -0.59
C GLY A 45 1.92 0.67 0.30
N LEU A 46 2.06 1.19 1.53
CA LEU A 46 3.12 0.83 2.48
C LEU A 46 2.73 -0.33 3.40
N LEU A 47 1.44 -0.53 3.68
CA LEU A 47 0.99 -1.50 4.67
C LEU A 47 0.80 -2.91 4.11
N ARG A 48 1.44 -3.88 4.76
CA ARG A 48 1.28 -5.32 4.59
C ARG A 48 0.62 -5.96 5.81
N CYS A 49 -0.05 -7.07 5.56
CA CYS A 49 -0.66 -7.87 6.62
C CYS A 49 0.38 -8.80 7.26
N GLY A 50 0.45 -8.83 8.59
CA GLY A 50 1.36 -9.72 9.33
C GLY A 50 1.09 -11.22 9.14
N SER A 51 -0.15 -11.61 8.84
CA SER A 51 -0.50 -13.04 8.67
C SER A 51 -0.34 -13.55 7.23
N CYS A 52 -0.63 -12.73 6.22
CA CYS A 52 -0.61 -13.18 4.81
C CYS A 52 0.37 -12.42 3.91
N ARG A 53 1.10 -11.42 4.44
CA ARG A 53 2.12 -10.60 3.76
C ARG A 53 1.66 -9.80 2.53
N ARG A 54 0.40 -9.94 2.11
CA ARG A 54 -0.22 -9.13 1.07
C ARG A 54 -0.46 -7.69 1.55
N ARG A 55 -0.47 -6.74 0.60
CA ARG A 55 -0.82 -5.34 0.86
C ARG A 55 -2.24 -5.21 1.41
N GLN A 56 -2.42 -4.28 2.34
CA GLN A 56 -3.72 -3.95 2.90
C GLN A 56 -4.46 -2.96 1.97
N GLU A 57 -5.78 -3.04 1.99
CA GLU A 57 -6.66 -2.15 1.24
C GLU A 57 -6.98 -0.91 2.07
N SER A 58 -6.86 0.28 1.48
CA SER A 58 -7.36 1.51 2.07
C SER A 58 -8.89 1.50 2.13
N CYS A 59 -9.45 1.98 3.24
CA CYS A 59 -10.89 2.12 3.41
C CYS A 59 -11.23 3.34 4.28
N TRP A 60 -12.42 3.90 4.08
CA TRP A 60 -12.94 4.99 4.89
C TRP A 60 -14.02 4.45 5.82
N SER A 61 -13.88 4.68 7.12
CA SER A 61 -14.81 4.16 8.12
C SER A 61 -14.87 5.11 9.32
N GLY A 62 -16.08 5.38 9.82
CA GLY A 62 -16.29 6.32 10.93
C GLY A 62 -15.70 7.71 10.69
N ASN A 63 -15.79 8.21 9.45
CA ASN A 63 -15.19 9.46 8.98
C ASN A 63 -13.65 9.54 9.10
N ARG A 64 -12.96 8.40 9.09
CA ARG A 64 -11.51 8.34 9.25
C ARG A 64 -10.88 7.34 8.29
N ALA A 65 -9.61 7.57 7.95
CA ALA A 65 -8.81 6.64 7.17
C ALA A 65 -8.50 5.37 7.98
N ALA A 66 -8.59 4.22 7.31
CA ALA A 66 -8.34 2.91 7.88
C ALA A 66 -7.83 1.94 6.81
N TYR A 67 -7.27 0.83 7.25
CA TYR A 67 -6.72 -0.23 6.42
C TYR A 67 -7.34 -1.58 6.79
N ARG A 68 -7.60 -2.41 5.78
CA ARG A 68 -8.21 -3.72 5.98
C ARG A 68 -7.59 -4.79 5.13
N ARG A 69 -7.71 -6.04 5.58
CA ARG A 69 -7.48 -7.23 4.77
C ARG A 69 -8.61 -8.23 5.00
N ARG A 70 -9.28 -8.60 3.92
CA ARG A 70 -10.45 -9.49 3.97
C ARG A 70 -10.11 -10.98 4.00
N HIS A 71 -8.89 -11.40 3.64
CA HIS A 71 -8.52 -12.82 3.59
C HIS A 71 -9.50 -13.73 2.82
N GLY A 72 -10.21 -13.21 1.82
CA GLY A 72 -11.22 -13.97 1.08
C GLY A 72 -12.58 -14.08 1.77
N HIS A 73 -12.80 -13.40 2.90
CA HIS A 73 -14.12 -13.24 3.52
C HIS A 73 -14.99 -12.34 2.65
N THR A 74 -15.97 -12.97 2.00
CA THR A 74 -17.08 -12.34 1.29
C THR A 74 -18.39 -12.97 1.77
N SER A 75 -19.54 -12.33 1.53
CA SER A 75 -20.85 -12.88 1.89
C SER A 75 -21.16 -14.22 1.23
N ALA A 76 -20.52 -14.52 0.10
CA ALA A 76 -20.67 -15.77 -0.65
C ALA A 76 -19.63 -16.84 -0.24
N SER A 77 -18.64 -16.51 0.60
CA SER A 77 -17.57 -17.44 0.96
C SER A 77 -18.02 -18.37 2.09
N HIS A 78 -17.84 -19.68 1.93
CA HIS A 78 -18.03 -20.64 3.02
C HIS A 78 -17.09 -20.35 4.21
N ALA A 79 -17.55 -20.72 5.40
CA ALA A 79 -16.75 -20.69 6.61
C ALA A 79 -15.58 -21.67 6.50
N ASP A 80 -14.38 -21.17 6.77
CA ASP A 80 -13.15 -21.95 6.78
C ASP A 80 -12.40 -21.61 8.07
N PRO A 81 -12.27 -22.56 9.01
CA PRO A 81 -11.58 -22.34 10.28
C PRO A 81 -10.09 -21.99 10.13
N GLN A 82 -9.45 -22.40 9.04
CA GLN A 82 -8.04 -22.10 8.76
C GLN A 82 -7.85 -20.72 8.12
N ARG A 83 -8.94 -20.08 7.67
CA ARG A 83 -8.87 -18.76 7.05
C ARG A 83 -8.55 -17.69 8.10
N PRO A 84 -7.50 -16.87 7.89
CA PRO A 84 -7.21 -15.76 8.79
C PRO A 84 -8.42 -14.83 8.94
N LYS A 85 -8.65 -14.34 10.17
CA LYS A 85 -9.71 -13.38 10.44
C LYS A 85 -9.49 -12.08 9.68
N ASN A 86 -10.58 -11.38 9.35
CA ASN A 86 -10.52 -10.03 8.79
C ASN A 86 -9.61 -9.14 9.64
N LEU A 87 -8.67 -8.45 8.99
CA LEU A 87 -7.87 -7.42 9.61
C LEU A 87 -8.51 -6.07 9.34
N TYR A 88 -8.59 -5.25 10.37
CA TYR A 88 -9.00 -3.86 10.27
C TYR A 88 -8.21 -3.04 11.30
N VAL A 89 -7.70 -1.88 10.88
CA VAL A 89 -6.99 -0.94 11.74
C VAL A 89 -7.17 0.49 11.25
N ARG A 90 -7.35 1.45 12.14
CA ARG A 90 -7.43 2.88 11.78
C ARG A 90 -6.04 3.46 11.58
N GLU A 91 -5.92 4.42 10.66
CA GLU A 91 -4.63 5.01 10.29
C GLU A 91 -3.95 5.72 11.46
N ASP A 92 -4.70 6.41 12.30
CA ASP A 92 -4.15 7.12 13.48
C ASP A 92 -3.47 6.18 14.48
N HIS A 93 -3.98 4.96 14.68
CA HIS A 93 -3.32 3.97 15.54
C HIS A 93 -1.97 3.51 14.98
N LEU A 94 -1.82 3.53 13.66
CA LEU A 94 -0.56 3.19 13.00
C LEU A 94 0.39 4.39 13.01
N VAL A 95 -0.12 5.58 12.68
CA VAL A 95 0.62 6.85 12.67
C VAL A 95 1.23 7.14 14.04
N ALA A 96 0.48 6.90 15.13
CA ALA A 96 0.97 7.07 16.49
C ALA A 96 2.20 6.22 16.85
N ARG A 97 2.49 5.17 16.07
CA ARG A 97 3.62 4.24 16.29
C ARG A 97 4.82 4.55 15.40
N LEU A 98 4.66 5.41 14.39
CA LEU A 98 5.73 5.72 13.43
C LEU A 98 6.94 6.39 14.07
N PRO A 99 6.83 7.31 15.05
CA PRO A 99 8.02 7.90 15.67
C PRO A 99 8.91 6.85 16.34
N ALA A 100 8.33 5.91 17.09
CA ALA A 100 9.09 4.84 17.73
C ALA A 100 9.75 3.91 16.69
N LEU A 101 9.03 3.58 15.61
CA LEU A 101 9.58 2.80 14.50
C LEU A 101 10.75 3.53 13.81
N TYR A 102 10.61 4.84 13.57
CA TYR A 102 11.65 5.64 12.92
C TYR A 102 12.93 5.68 13.76
N LEU A 103 12.81 5.85 15.08
CA LEU A 103 13.95 5.77 16.00
C LEU A 103 14.67 4.42 15.91
N LEU A 104 13.90 3.32 15.84
CA LEU A 104 14.48 1.97 15.69
C LEU A 104 15.17 1.76 14.34
N LEU A 105 14.69 2.41 13.28
CA LEU A 105 15.26 2.30 11.94
C LEU A 105 16.53 3.13 11.76
N THR A 106 16.56 4.33 12.34
CA THR A 106 17.64 5.31 12.10
C THR A 106 18.67 5.34 13.23
N GLY A 107 18.30 4.91 14.44
CA GLY A 107 19.14 5.06 15.63
C GLY A 107 19.33 6.51 16.09
N GLU A 108 18.64 7.47 15.47
CA GLU A 108 18.83 8.89 15.75
C GLU A 108 17.90 9.38 16.85
N LEU A 109 18.46 9.75 18.01
CA LEU A 109 17.78 10.63 18.96
C LEU A 109 17.87 12.07 18.44
N VAL A 110 17.14 12.37 17.37
CA VAL A 110 17.14 13.70 16.77
C VAL A 110 16.68 14.72 17.82
N GLY A 111 17.39 15.85 17.96
CA GLY A 111 17.02 16.94 18.88
C GLY A 111 15.62 17.54 18.62
N ARG A 112 15.01 17.19 17.47
CA ARG A 112 13.61 17.40 17.13
C ARG A 112 13.03 16.09 16.58
N ALA A 113 11.91 15.61 17.13
CA ALA A 113 11.22 14.47 16.57
C ALA A 113 10.72 14.78 15.13
N PRO A 114 11.01 13.91 14.14
CA PRO A 114 10.58 14.12 12.76
C PRO A 114 9.06 14.12 12.65
N GLY A 115 8.55 14.88 11.67
CA GLY A 115 7.12 14.92 11.40
C GLY A 115 6.61 13.59 10.85
N VAL A 116 5.31 13.30 11.02
CA VAL A 116 4.70 12.09 10.44
C VAL A 116 4.91 12.00 8.93
N GLU A 117 4.75 13.10 8.21
CA GLU A 117 4.93 13.11 6.75
C GLU A 117 6.39 12.89 6.33
N GLU A 118 7.34 13.35 7.13
CA GLU A 118 8.78 13.13 6.92
C GLU A 118 9.13 11.65 7.11
N ILE A 119 8.62 11.03 8.18
CA ILE A 119 8.78 9.59 8.40
C ILE A 119 8.16 8.79 7.24
N ILE A 120 6.99 9.18 6.76
CA ILE A 120 6.33 8.52 5.63
C ILE A 120 7.12 8.73 4.32
N GLY A 121 7.70 9.91 4.12
CA GLY A 121 8.63 10.19 3.02
C GLY A 121 9.82 9.26 3.06
N TYR A 122 10.51 9.17 4.20
CA TYR A 122 11.62 8.25 4.42
C TYR A 122 11.26 6.80 4.08
N LEU A 123 10.12 6.30 4.58
CA LEU A 123 9.67 4.93 4.29
C LEU A 123 9.46 4.70 2.79
N ARG A 124 8.95 5.70 2.06
CA ARG A 124 8.73 5.61 0.60
C ARG A 124 10.04 5.66 -0.18
N ASP A 125 10.91 6.60 0.16
CA ASP A 125 12.17 6.83 -0.55
C ASP A 125 13.09 5.62 -0.43
N TRP A 126 13.08 4.96 0.74
CA TRP A 126 13.85 3.74 1.00
C TRP A 126 13.09 2.44 0.70
N HIS A 127 11.88 2.53 0.13
CA HIS A 127 11.04 1.37 -0.22
C HIS A 127 10.78 0.41 0.95
N ILE A 128 10.65 0.93 2.17
CA ILE A 128 10.41 0.17 3.40
C ILE A 128 8.90 -0.06 3.56
N ASP A 129 8.49 -1.32 3.52
CA ASP A 129 7.10 -1.69 3.80
C ASP A 129 6.87 -1.80 5.32
N LEU A 130 5.65 -1.46 5.75
CA LEU A 130 5.18 -1.61 7.11
C LEU A 130 4.34 -2.88 7.25
N VAL A 131 4.62 -3.67 8.27
CA VAL A 131 3.94 -4.93 8.54
C VAL A 131 3.13 -4.77 9.81
N TYR A 132 1.81 -4.88 9.70
CA TYR A 132 0.92 -4.81 10.85
C TYR A 132 0.28 -6.17 11.14
N ASP A 133 0.48 -6.65 12.37
CA ASP A 133 -0.13 -7.86 12.89
C ASP A 133 -1.21 -7.49 13.90
N ARG A 134 -2.47 -7.80 13.57
CA ARG A 134 -3.61 -7.54 14.44
C ARG A 134 -3.57 -8.40 15.70
N VAL A 135 -3.12 -9.65 15.61
CA VAL A 135 -3.12 -10.60 16.72
C VAL A 135 -2.12 -10.15 17.77
N ARG A 136 -0.92 -9.74 17.32
CA ARG A 136 0.11 -9.19 18.20
C ARG A 136 -0.10 -7.72 18.56
N GLY A 137 -1.01 -7.04 17.85
CA GLY A 137 -1.16 -5.60 17.94
C GLY A 137 0.15 -4.86 17.64
N ALA A 138 1.01 -5.39 16.77
CA ALA A 138 2.38 -4.93 16.52
C ALA A 138 2.54 -4.35 15.10
N LEU A 139 3.44 -3.37 14.97
CA LEU A 139 3.82 -2.75 13.71
C LEU A 139 5.35 -2.75 13.62
N TRP A 140 5.91 -3.24 12.51
CA TRP A 140 7.35 -3.23 12.26
C TRP A 140 7.66 -2.98 10.78
N ALA A 141 8.90 -2.68 10.46
CA ALA A 141 9.39 -2.56 9.10
C ALA A 141 9.80 -3.93 8.58
N GLY A 142 9.49 -4.26 7.32
CA GLY A 142 9.98 -5.50 6.70
C GLY A 142 9.42 -5.76 5.33
#